data_AF-A0A2P2HYE7-F1
#
_entry.id   AF-A0A2P2HYE7-F1
#
_cell.length_a   1.000
_cell.length_b   1.000
_cell.length_c   1.000
_cell.angle_alpha   90.00
_cell.angle_beta   90.00
_cell.angle_gamma   90.00
#
_symmetry.space_group_name_H-M   'P 1'
#
loop_
_entity.id
_entity.type
_entity.pdbx_description
1 polymer ?
#
loop_
_entity_poly.entity_id
_entity_poly.type
_entity_poly.pdbx_seq_one_letter_code
_entity_poly.pdbx_strand_id
1 'polypeptide(L)'
;TDEALHFVLKVYNKFWRESYVPEQWRMATIIPITKPGKDPSNPSNYRPIALSSVLCKTLERIVNERLTDYLEMKKIISNVQCGGRKNKSTTDHLVTLEYKIRENFAHNEHLISVLFDVEKAYDQTWKYGILKDLHAMGMRGLLPKLVAKFLEDRKFRVKINNTMSEPFTQEMGIPQGSVLSVSLFAIKINQIATLIPNNNRFHASLFVDDFQISYR
;
A
#
# COMPACT_ATOMS: atom_id res chain seq x y z
N THR A 1 -18.11 10.26 23.84
CA THR A 1 -18.46 11.59 24.36
C THR A 1 -17.62 12.63 23.64
N ASP A 2 -18.09 13.86 23.52
CA ASP A 2 -17.36 14.93 22.82
C ASP A 2 -16.01 15.27 23.45
N GLU A 3 -15.87 15.05 24.76
CA GLU A 3 -14.62 15.21 25.50
C GLU A 3 -13.53 14.24 25.01
N ALA A 4 -13.88 12.96 24.81
CA ALA A 4 -12.95 11.96 24.31
C ALA A 4 -12.47 12.30 22.89
N LEU A 5 -13.37 12.79 22.04
CA LEU A 5 -13.02 13.24 20.70
C LEU A 5 -12.05 14.44 20.73
N HIS A 6 -12.33 15.44 21.56
CA HIS A 6 -11.46 16.60 21.74
C HIS A 6 -10.08 16.20 22.28
N PHE A 7 -10.03 15.27 23.22
CA PHE A 7 -8.77 14.75 23.74
C PHE A 7 -7.94 14.05 22.66
N VAL A 8 -8.56 13.11 21.92
CA VAL A 8 -7.89 12.41 20.81
C VAL A 8 -7.39 13.39 19.75
N LEU A 9 -8.19 14.41 19.41
CA LEU A 9 -7.80 15.45 18.47
C LEU A 9 -6.57 16.23 18.96
N LYS A 10 -6.54 16.64 20.24
CA LYS A 10 -5.38 17.31 20.84
C LYS A 10 -4.13 16.43 20.75
N VAL A 11 -4.27 15.14 21.06
CA VAL A 11 -3.16 14.16 20.97
C VAL A 11 -2.66 14.02 19.54
N TYR A 12 -3.54 13.85 18.55
CA TYR A 12 -3.13 13.72 17.15
C TYR A 12 -2.48 14.98 16.61
N ASN A 13 -2.98 16.16 16.99
CA ASN A 13 -2.35 17.42 16.62
C ASN A 13 -0.94 17.57 17.22
N LYS A 14 -0.75 17.11 18.46
CA LYS A 14 0.59 17.06 19.08
C LYS A 14 1.51 16.12 18.30
N PHE A 15 1.06 14.89 18.04
CA PHE A 15 1.82 13.90 17.25
C PHE A 15 2.18 14.41 15.86
N TRP A 16 1.27 15.10 15.19
CA TRP A 16 1.52 15.71 13.89
C TRP A 16 2.60 16.80 13.96
N ARG A 17 2.50 17.74 14.92
CA ARG A 17 3.45 18.85 15.09
C ARG A 17 4.85 18.37 15.46
N GLU A 18 4.91 17.37 16.32
CA GLU A 18 6.17 16.80 16.81
C GLU A 18 6.74 15.72 15.87
N SER A 19 6.01 15.35 14.80
CA SER A 19 6.34 14.21 13.94
C SER A 19 6.59 12.94 14.78
N TYR A 20 5.68 12.61 15.69
CA TYR A 20 5.83 11.52 16.64
C TYR A 20 4.79 10.42 16.41
N VAL A 21 5.23 9.17 16.52
CA VAL A 21 4.37 7.99 16.57
C VAL A 21 4.74 7.22 17.83
N PRO A 22 3.78 6.80 18.68
CA PRO A 22 4.07 5.96 19.85
C PRO A 22 4.70 4.62 19.47
N GLU A 23 5.64 4.12 20.27
CA GLU A 23 6.26 2.80 20.03
C GLU A 23 5.24 1.67 20.04
N GLN A 24 4.23 1.76 20.93
CA GLN A 24 3.14 0.79 21.02
C GLN A 24 2.34 0.70 19.71
N TRP A 25 2.35 1.76 18.88
CA TRP A 25 1.66 1.78 17.59
C TRP A 25 2.53 1.24 16.46
N ARG A 26 3.85 1.16 16.68
CA ARG A 26 4.81 0.51 15.79
C ARG A 26 4.87 -1.01 15.98
N MET A 27 4.34 -1.53 17.09
CA MET A 27 4.18 -2.96 17.34
C MET A 27 2.88 -3.51 16.73
N ALA A 28 2.97 -4.56 15.89
CA ALA A 28 1.82 -5.31 15.40
C ALA A 28 1.69 -6.67 16.10
N THR A 29 0.46 -7.15 16.27
CA THR A 29 0.20 -8.52 16.73
C THR A 29 -0.34 -9.34 15.56
N ILE A 30 0.41 -10.34 15.13
CA ILE A 30 0.01 -11.25 14.06
C ILE A 30 -0.84 -12.37 14.63
N ILE A 31 -2.06 -12.53 14.10
CA ILE A 31 -2.93 -13.68 14.35
C ILE A 31 -2.94 -14.53 13.09
N PRO A 32 -2.39 -15.76 13.13
CA PRO A 32 -2.41 -16.66 11.99
C PRO A 32 -3.80 -17.30 11.86
N ILE A 33 -4.42 -17.18 10.68
CA ILE A 33 -5.72 -17.79 10.37
C ILE A 33 -5.52 -18.87 9.31
N THR A 34 -5.92 -20.12 9.58
CA THR A 34 -5.84 -21.22 8.62
C THR A 34 -6.66 -20.93 7.36
N LYS A 35 -6.10 -21.18 6.18
CA LYS A 35 -6.85 -21.19 4.92
C LYS A 35 -7.94 -22.27 5.00
N PRO A 36 -9.19 -22.01 4.57
CA PRO A 36 -10.27 -22.99 4.60
C PRO A 36 -9.87 -24.30 3.89
N GLY A 37 -10.12 -25.44 4.54
CA GLY A 37 -9.87 -26.77 3.98
C GLY A 37 -8.38 -27.13 3.79
N LYS A 38 -7.44 -26.37 4.36
CA LYS A 38 -6.01 -26.66 4.29
C LYS A 38 -5.48 -27.26 5.58
N ASP A 39 -4.44 -28.07 5.47
CA ASP A 39 -3.79 -28.74 6.61
C ASP A 39 -3.20 -27.72 7.60
N PRO A 40 -3.67 -27.71 8.88
CA PRO A 40 -3.14 -26.86 9.94
C PRO A 40 -1.70 -27.18 10.35
N SER A 41 -1.14 -28.34 9.98
CA SER A 41 0.24 -28.69 10.34
C SER A 41 1.29 -27.88 9.54
N ASN A 42 0.89 -27.34 8.38
CA ASN A 42 1.78 -26.60 7.49
C ASN A 42 1.66 -25.07 7.71
N PRO A 43 2.73 -24.38 8.15
CA PRO A 43 2.73 -22.93 8.37
C PRO A 43 2.35 -22.09 7.13
N SER A 44 2.67 -22.55 5.91
CA SER A 44 2.33 -21.86 4.66
C SER A 44 0.82 -21.84 4.36
N ASN A 45 0.03 -22.66 5.08
CA ASN A 45 -1.41 -22.68 4.99
C ASN A 45 -2.09 -21.60 5.84
N TYR A 46 -1.35 -20.79 6.59
CA TYR A 46 -1.90 -19.70 7.38
C TYR A 46 -1.86 -18.37 6.62
N ARG A 47 -2.86 -17.53 6.87
CA ARG A 47 -2.85 -16.10 6.53
C ARG A 47 -2.48 -15.30 7.78
N PRO A 48 -1.37 -14.56 7.78
CA PRO A 48 -1.03 -13.69 8.91
C PRO A 48 -1.94 -12.45 8.88
N ILE A 49 -2.73 -12.23 9.93
CA ILE A 49 -3.50 -10.98 10.09
C ILE A 49 -2.78 -10.08 11.09
N ALA A 50 -2.26 -8.94 10.61
CA ALA A 50 -1.61 -7.94 11.46
C ALA A 50 -2.65 -7.06 12.16
N LEU A 51 -2.73 -7.16 13.48
CA LEU A 51 -3.51 -6.27 14.32
C LEU A 51 -2.64 -5.11 14.82
N SER A 52 -3.04 -3.89 14.46
CA SER A 52 -2.47 -2.64 14.95
C SER A 52 -3.46 -1.87 15.85
N SER A 53 -2.94 -0.90 16.60
CA SER A 53 -3.73 0.00 17.43
C SER A 53 -4.84 0.70 16.64
N VAL A 54 -6.07 0.69 17.17
CA VAL A 54 -7.21 1.38 16.56
C VAL A 54 -6.96 2.89 16.46
N LEU A 55 -6.34 3.48 17.48
CA LEU A 55 -5.95 4.90 17.46
C LEU A 55 -4.90 5.18 16.37
N CYS A 56 -3.95 4.25 16.17
CA CYS A 56 -3.00 4.36 15.06
C CYS A 56 -3.71 4.34 13.71
N LYS A 57 -4.65 3.40 13.50
CA LYS A 57 -5.43 3.32 12.25
C LYS A 57 -6.20 4.62 11.97
N THR A 58 -6.71 5.29 12.99
CA THR A 58 -7.39 6.59 12.84
C THR A 58 -6.39 7.69 12.45
N LEU A 59 -5.22 7.77 13.10
CA LEU A 59 -4.17 8.71 12.68
C LEU A 59 -3.73 8.43 11.23
N GLU A 60 -3.50 7.16 10.88
CA GLU A 60 -3.15 6.74 9.52
C GLU A 60 -4.18 7.21 8.50
N ARG A 61 -5.48 7.10 8.78
CA ARG A 61 -6.54 7.61 7.89
C ARG A 61 -6.43 9.11 7.65
N ILE A 62 -6.20 9.90 8.70
CA ILE A 62 -6.06 11.36 8.60
C ILE A 62 -4.83 11.73 7.77
N VAL A 63 -3.71 11.04 8.03
CA VAL A 63 -2.45 11.25 7.29
C VAL A 63 -2.59 10.82 5.85
N ASN A 64 -3.24 9.68 5.60
CA ASN A 64 -3.46 9.13 4.27
C ASN A 64 -4.33 10.05 3.42
N GLU A 65 -5.40 10.63 3.98
CA GLU A 65 -6.27 11.57 3.25
C GLU A 65 -5.45 12.77 2.73
N ARG A 66 -4.63 13.38 3.59
CA ARG A 66 -3.74 14.48 3.21
C ARG A 66 -2.72 14.08 2.15
N LEU A 67 -2.18 12.86 2.27
CA LEU A 67 -1.22 12.32 1.30
C LEU A 67 -1.89 12.11 -0.05
N THR A 68 -3.04 11.43 -0.10
CA THR A 68 -3.76 11.16 -1.35
C THR A 68 -4.23 12.44 -2.03
N ASP A 69 -4.69 13.43 -1.27
CA ASP A 69 -5.09 14.72 -1.82
C ASP A 69 -3.91 15.42 -2.50
N TYR A 70 -2.72 15.39 -1.87
CA TYR A 70 -1.50 15.92 -2.48
C TYR A 70 -1.11 15.17 -3.77
N LEU A 71 -1.15 13.84 -3.73
CA LEU A 71 -0.79 12.98 -4.87
C LEU A 71 -1.70 13.23 -6.08
N GLU A 72 -3.01 13.34 -5.85
CA GLU A 72 -4.00 13.60 -6.91
C GLU A 72 -3.90 15.04 -7.42
N MET A 73 -3.80 16.04 -6.54
CA MET A 73 -3.64 17.45 -6.92
C MET A 73 -2.41 17.67 -7.79
N LYS A 74 -1.30 16.98 -7.49
CA LYS A 74 -0.05 17.06 -8.26
C LYS A 74 0.02 16.07 -9.42
N LYS A 75 -1.00 15.23 -9.63
CA LYS A 75 -1.05 14.17 -10.65
C LYS A 75 0.20 13.27 -10.63
N ILE A 76 0.67 12.93 -9.43
CA ILE A 76 1.90 12.15 -9.23
C ILE A 76 1.68 10.67 -9.61
N ILE A 77 0.52 10.11 -9.27
CA ILE A 77 0.19 8.72 -9.55
C ILE A 77 -0.30 8.61 -11.00
N SER A 78 0.36 7.73 -11.76
CA SER A 78 0.03 7.45 -13.16
C SER A 78 -1.40 6.98 -13.31
N ASN A 79 -2.04 7.33 -14.42
CA ASN A 79 -3.37 6.84 -14.78
C ASN A 79 -3.42 5.32 -15.03
N VAL A 80 -2.25 4.68 -15.17
CA VAL A 80 -2.11 3.22 -15.24
C VAL A 80 -2.48 2.56 -13.90
N GLN A 81 -2.24 3.23 -12.77
CA GLN A 81 -2.62 2.71 -11.45
C GLN A 81 -4.09 3.02 -11.16
N CYS A 82 -4.90 1.98 -11.00
CA CYS A 82 -6.30 2.08 -10.54
C CYS A 82 -6.49 1.52 -9.13
N GLY A 83 -5.59 0.66 -8.64
CA GLY A 83 -5.69 0.06 -7.31
C GLY A 83 -5.47 1.08 -6.20
N GLY A 84 -6.32 1.05 -5.17
CA GLY A 84 -6.20 1.93 -4.00
C GLY A 84 -6.46 3.42 -4.27
N ARG A 85 -7.01 3.79 -5.44
CA ARG A 85 -7.36 5.17 -5.79
C ARG A 85 -8.86 5.42 -5.67
N LYS A 86 -9.22 6.67 -5.33
CA LYS A 86 -10.62 7.11 -5.30
C LYS A 86 -11.20 7.08 -6.72
N ASN A 87 -12.46 6.64 -6.84
CA ASN A 87 -13.21 6.58 -8.11
C ASN A 87 -12.56 5.70 -9.20
N LYS A 88 -11.81 4.68 -8.80
CA LYS A 88 -11.21 3.67 -9.67
C LYS A 88 -11.52 2.28 -9.13
N SER A 89 -11.69 1.34 -10.04
CA SER A 89 -12.13 -0.02 -9.76
C SER A 89 -11.41 -1.03 -10.64
N THR A 90 -11.57 -2.32 -10.32
CA THR A 90 -11.11 -3.41 -11.19
C THR A 90 -11.83 -3.41 -12.55
N THR A 91 -13.08 -2.93 -12.59
CA THR A 91 -13.87 -2.81 -13.82
C THR A 91 -13.21 -1.88 -14.83
N ASP A 92 -12.58 -0.80 -14.38
CA ASP A 92 -11.88 0.14 -15.27
C ASP A 92 -10.77 -0.57 -16.06
N HIS A 93 -10.01 -1.46 -15.41
CA HIS A 93 -8.99 -2.28 -16.09
C HIS A 93 -9.59 -3.28 -17.06
N LEU A 94 -10.65 -3.99 -16.64
CA LEU A 94 -11.30 -4.99 -17.49
C LEU A 94 -11.85 -4.37 -18.77
N VAL A 95 -12.56 -3.25 -18.65
CA VAL A 95 -13.09 -2.51 -19.81
C VAL A 95 -11.97 -2.03 -20.72
N THR A 96 -10.87 -1.53 -20.16
CA THR A 96 -9.74 -1.05 -20.95
C THR A 96 -9.05 -2.19 -21.71
N LEU A 97 -8.82 -3.32 -21.05
CA LEU A 97 -8.24 -4.50 -21.68
C LEU A 97 -9.15 -5.08 -22.77
N GLU A 98 -10.45 -5.22 -22.48
CA GLU A 98 -11.44 -5.69 -23.46
C GLU A 98 -11.49 -4.79 -24.69
N TYR A 99 -11.53 -3.46 -24.49
CA TYR A 99 -11.48 -2.49 -25.56
C TYR A 99 -10.24 -2.70 -26.43
N LYS A 100 -9.05 -2.89 -25.82
CA LYS A 100 -7.81 -3.11 -26.56
C LYS A 100 -7.81 -4.42 -27.33
N ILE A 101 -8.36 -5.50 -26.78
CA ILE A 101 -8.50 -6.78 -27.49
C ILE A 101 -9.38 -6.59 -28.73
N ARG A 102 -10.54 -5.97 -28.57
CA ARG A 102 -11.49 -5.73 -29.68
C ARG A 102 -10.91 -4.79 -30.74
N GLU A 103 -10.22 -3.73 -30.33
CA GLU A 103 -9.56 -2.77 -31.22
C GLU A 103 -8.51 -3.45 -32.09
N ASN A 104 -7.61 -4.24 -31.52
CA ASN A 104 -6.56 -4.93 -32.29
C ASN A 104 -7.15 -6.01 -33.21
N PHE A 105 -8.13 -6.76 -32.71
CA PHE A 105 -8.83 -7.76 -33.52
C PHE A 105 -9.50 -7.12 -34.75
N ALA A 106 -10.12 -5.95 -34.61
CA ALA A 106 -10.72 -5.22 -35.73
C ALA A 106 -9.70 -4.74 -36.79
N HIS A 107 -8.44 -4.56 -36.40
CA HIS A 107 -7.33 -4.20 -37.31
C HIS A 107 -6.57 -5.42 -37.85
N ASN A 108 -7.03 -6.65 -37.59
CA ASN A 108 -6.29 -7.89 -37.86
C ASN A 108 -4.90 -7.92 -37.18
N GLU A 109 -4.76 -7.24 -36.05
CA GLU A 109 -3.56 -7.25 -35.21
C GLU A 109 -3.77 -8.22 -34.03
N HIS A 110 -2.67 -8.70 -33.46
CA HIS A 110 -2.68 -9.52 -32.24
C HIS A 110 -2.33 -8.67 -31.03
N LEU A 111 -2.97 -8.94 -29.90
CA LEU A 111 -2.59 -8.36 -28.61
C LEU A 111 -1.96 -9.44 -27.73
N ILE A 112 -0.71 -9.24 -27.32
CA ILE A 112 -0.01 -10.09 -26.37
C ILE A 112 -0.02 -9.41 -25.01
N SER A 113 -0.47 -10.11 -23.96
CA SER A 113 -0.52 -9.59 -22.60
C SER A 113 0.34 -10.43 -21.66
N VAL A 114 1.15 -9.75 -20.84
CA VAL A 114 1.95 -10.35 -19.75
C VAL A 114 1.42 -9.84 -18.43
N LEU A 115 1.11 -10.76 -17.52
CA LEU A 115 0.64 -10.49 -16.17
C LEU A 115 1.74 -10.84 -15.17
N PHE A 116 2.06 -9.90 -14.29
CA PHE A 116 3.05 -10.03 -13.25
C PHE A 116 2.36 -10.13 -11.90
N ASP A 117 2.76 -11.13 -11.12
CA ASP A 117 2.37 -11.31 -9.73
C ASP A 117 3.59 -11.05 -8.84
N VAL A 118 3.48 -10.07 -7.94
CA VAL A 118 4.59 -9.66 -7.07
C VAL A 118 4.51 -10.44 -5.76
N GLU A 119 5.43 -11.39 -5.59
CA GLU A 119 5.47 -12.19 -4.36
C GLU A 119 5.70 -11.29 -3.12
N LYS A 120 4.77 -11.37 -2.16
CA LYS A 120 4.88 -10.69 -0.85
C LYS A 120 5.19 -9.20 -0.98
N ALA A 121 4.51 -8.52 -1.90
CA ALA A 121 4.76 -7.13 -2.26
C ALA A 121 4.93 -6.20 -1.05
N TYR A 122 4.04 -6.27 -0.06
CA TYR A 122 4.09 -5.44 1.14
C TYR A 122 5.27 -5.77 2.06
N ASP A 123 5.63 -7.05 2.19
CA ASP A 123 6.71 -7.48 3.08
C ASP A 123 8.09 -7.19 2.49
N GLN A 124 8.19 -7.14 1.16
CA GLN A 124 9.44 -6.86 0.43
C GLN A 124 9.63 -5.38 0.09
N THR A 125 8.61 -4.55 0.29
CA THR A 125 8.68 -3.13 -0.08
C THR A 125 9.77 -2.39 0.70
N TRP A 126 10.68 -1.73 -0.02
CA TRP A 126 11.79 -1.02 0.59
C TRP A 126 11.35 0.33 1.20
N LYS A 127 11.25 0.37 2.54
CA LYS A 127 10.82 1.56 3.30
C LYS A 127 11.65 2.82 3.02
N TYR A 128 12.96 2.70 2.90
CA TYR A 128 13.84 3.84 2.59
C TYR A 128 13.66 4.32 1.14
N GLY A 129 13.31 3.41 0.23
CA GLY A 129 12.92 3.74 -1.14
C GLY A 129 11.70 4.65 -1.17
N ILE A 130 10.66 4.32 -0.40
CA ILE A 130 9.46 5.18 -0.27
C ILE A 130 9.84 6.57 0.23
N LEU A 131 10.67 6.67 1.27
CA LEU A 131 11.09 7.97 1.82
C LEU A 131 11.89 8.80 0.81
N LYS A 132 12.76 8.15 0.04
CA LYS A 132 13.49 8.78 -1.08
C LYS A 132 12.52 9.27 -2.15
N ASP A 133 11.52 8.47 -2.51
CA ASP A 133 10.54 8.79 -3.54
C ASP A 133 9.66 9.98 -3.11
N LEU A 134 9.19 10.01 -1.85
CA LEU A 134 8.48 11.15 -1.26
C LEU A 134 9.31 12.44 -1.34
N HIS A 135 10.61 12.35 -1.04
CA HIS A 135 11.51 13.50 -1.14
C HIS A 135 11.73 13.94 -2.60
N ALA A 136 11.89 12.99 -3.54
CA ALA A 136 12.04 13.28 -4.96
C ALA A 136 10.80 13.96 -5.55
N MET A 137 9.61 13.65 -5.04
CA MET A 137 8.33 14.29 -5.40
C MET A 137 8.19 15.73 -4.87
N GLY A 138 9.19 16.26 -4.16
CA GLY A 138 9.15 17.60 -3.59
C GLY A 138 8.37 17.70 -2.28
N MET A 139 7.96 16.58 -1.67
CA MET A 139 7.31 16.62 -0.35
C MET A 139 8.32 17.03 0.71
N ARG A 140 7.97 18.05 1.50
CA ARG A 140 8.77 18.59 2.61
C ARG A 140 7.86 18.83 3.82
N GLY A 141 8.46 19.08 4.98
CA GLY A 141 7.72 19.41 6.21
C GLY A 141 7.29 18.19 7.02
N LEU A 142 6.14 18.31 7.69
CA LEU A 142 5.69 17.36 8.73
C LEU A 142 5.18 16.03 8.17
N LEU A 143 4.51 16.04 7.00
CA LEU A 143 3.94 14.83 6.40
C LEU A 143 5.00 13.74 6.14
N PRO A 144 6.07 13.99 5.36
CA PRO A 144 7.09 12.96 5.11
C PRO A 144 7.86 12.57 6.39
N LYS A 145 8.02 13.50 7.36
CA LYS A 145 8.63 13.20 8.66
C LYS A 145 7.79 12.23 9.49
N LEU A 146 6.47 12.44 9.53
CA LEU A 146 5.56 11.55 10.23
C LEU A 146 5.48 10.17 9.56
N VAL A 147 5.50 10.13 8.22
CA VAL A 147 5.60 8.86 7.46
C VAL A 147 6.90 8.12 7.79
N ALA A 148 8.03 8.82 7.87
CA ALA A 148 9.30 8.21 8.29
C ALA A 148 9.19 7.60 9.70
N LYS A 149 8.62 8.33 10.66
CA LYS A 149 8.40 7.83 12.03
C LYS A 149 7.35 6.72 12.15
N PHE A 150 6.44 6.61 11.19
CA PHE A 150 5.49 5.51 11.08
C PHE A 150 6.15 4.21 10.57
N LEU A 151 7.16 4.33 9.69
CA LEU A 151 7.88 3.20 9.10
C LEU A 151 9.15 2.79 9.86
N GLU A 152 9.66 3.67 10.72
CA GLU A 152 10.82 3.42 11.60
C GLU A 152 10.51 2.31 12.61
N ASP A 153 11.52 1.52 13.02
CA ASP A 153 11.52 0.56 14.15
C ASP A 153 10.23 -0.25 14.33
N ARG A 154 9.68 -0.76 13.22
CA ARG A 154 8.49 -1.60 13.25
C ARG A 154 8.84 -2.96 13.81
N LYS A 155 7.98 -3.44 14.70
CA LYS A 155 8.11 -4.76 15.32
C LYS A 155 6.79 -5.50 15.18
N PHE A 156 6.84 -6.82 15.14
CA PHE A 156 5.65 -7.64 15.26
C PHE A 156 5.88 -8.81 16.21
N ARG A 157 4.80 -9.39 16.72
CA ARG A 157 4.80 -10.62 17.51
C ARG A 157 3.66 -11.51 17.06
N VAL A 158 3.85 -12.81 17.10
CA VAL A 158 2.82 -13.79 16.71
C VAL A 158 2.05 -14.23 17.95
N LYS A 159 0.73 -14.24 17.87
CA LYS A 159 -0.17 -14.75 18.90
C LYS A 159 -0.77 -16.07 18.45
N ILE A 160 -0.58 -17.13 19.23
CA ILE A 160 -1.28 -18.41 19.06
C ILE A 160 -1.98 -18.73 20.38
N ASN A 161 -3.31 -18.81 20.36
CA ASN A 161 -4.13 -18.97 21.56
C ASN A 161 -3.80 -17.90 22.62
N ASN A 162 -3.30 -18.32 23.78
CA ASN A 162 -2.90 -17.43 24.88
C ASN A 162 -1.39 -17.16 24.94
N THR A 163 -0.62 -17.67 23.97
CA THR A 163 0.83 -17.53 23.93
C THR A 163 1.24 -16.47 22.92
N MET A 164 2.24 -15.67 23.30
CA MET A 164 2.85 -14.66 22.45
C MET A 164 4.30 -15.06 22.17
N SER A 165 4.76 -14.86 20.93
CA SER A 165 6.19 -14.93 20.62
C SER A 165 6.92 -13.71 21.19
N GLU A 166 8.25 -13.81 21.23
CA GLU A 166 9.11 -12.63 21.37
C GLU A 166 8.88 -11.65 20.21
N PRO A 167 9.06 -10.34 20.45
CA PRO A 167 9.00 -9.33 19.40
C PRO A 167 10.10 -9.54 18.35
N PHE A 168 9.72 -9.49 17.08
CA PHE A 168 10.62 -9.52 15.94
C PHE A 168 10.66 -8.15 15.27
N THR A 169 11.86 -7.66 14.93
CA THR A 169 12.05 -6.39 14.22
C THR A 169 11.85 -6.58 12.72
N GLN A 170 10.97 -5.78 12.14
CA GLN A 170 10.70 -5.78 10.71
C GLN A 170 11.64 -4.79 10.00
N GLU A 171 12.68 -5.32 9.38
CA GLU A 171 13.66 -4.50 8.64
C GLU A 171 13.10 -3.95 7.33
N MET A 172 12.37 -4.78 6.60
CA MET A 172 11.79 -4.46 5.28
C MET A 172 10.27 -4.61 5.29
N GLY A 173 9.66 -3.94 4.33
CA GLY A 173 8.22 -3.97 4.15
C GLY A 173 7.48 -2.86 4.86
N ILE A 174 6.20 -2.84 4.58
CA ILE A 174 5.22 -1.89 5.12
C ILE A 174 4.08 -2.66 5.78
N PRO A 175 3.41 -2.08 6.80
CA PRO A 175 2.35 -2.78 7.52
C PRO A 175 1.20 -3.24 6.62
N GLN A 176 0.91 -4.55 6.63
CA GLN A 176 -0.29 -5.08 6.01
C GLN A 176 -1.54 -4.64 6.78
N GLY A 177 -2.63 -4.33 6.07
CA GLY A 177 -3.89 -3.85 6.69
C GLY A 177 -3.87 -2.39 7.16
N SER A 178 -2.81 -1.64 6.83
CA SER A 178 -2.72 -0.20 7.03
C SER A 178 -3.16 0.56 5.78
N VAL A 179 -4.09 1.51 5.95
CA VAL A 179 -4.57 2.34 4.83
C VAL A 179 -3.47 3.23 4.26
N LEU A 180 -2.59 3.74 5.13
CA LEU A 180 -1.45 4.55 4.72
C LEU A 180 -0.47 3.71 3.90
N SER A 181 -0.27 2.46 4.27
CA SER A 181 0.64 1.55 3.56
C SER A 181 0.19 1.27 2.13
N VAL A 182 -1.12 1.25 1.85
CA VAL A 182 -1.64 1.12 0.46
C VAL A 182 -1.17 2.29 -0.40
N SER A 183 -1.28 3.53 0.07
CA SER A 183 -0.84 4.71 -0.68
C SER A 183 0.69 4.77 -0.82
N LEU A 184 1.42 4.38 0.22
CA LEU A 184 2.88 4.32 0.18
C LEU A 184 3.38 3.25 -0.80
N PHE A 185 2.67 2.11 -0.88
CA PHE A 185 2.94 1.10 -1.89
C PHE A 185 2.66 1.62 -3.29
N ALA A 186 1.51 2.26 -3.51
CA ALA A 186 1.15 2.87 -4.78
C ALA A 186 2.22 3.86 -5.25
N ILE A 187 2.73 4.72 -4.37
CA ILE A 187 3.87 5.61 -4.64
C ILE A 187 5.08 4.82 -5.13
N LYS A 188 5.41 3.70 -4.46
CA LYS A 188 6.61 2.94 -4.77
C LYS A 188 6.52 2.26 -6.12
N ILE A 189 5.41 1.57 -6.38
CA ILE A 189 5.22 0.82 -7.62
C ILE A 189 4.96 1.73 -8.83
N ASN A 190 4.52 2.97 -8.61
CA ASN A 190 4.27 3.97 -9.66
C ASN A 190 5.49 4.22 -10.56
N GLN A 191 6.71 3.99 -10.06
CA GLN A 191 7.93 4.09 -10.88
C GLN A 191 7.90 3.15 -12.08
N ILE A 192 7.30 1.97 -11.98
CA ILE A 192 7.17 1.02 -13.09
C ILE A 192 6.41 1.66 -14.26
N ALA A 193 5.37 2.45 -13.97
CA ALA A 193 4.57 3.11 -15.00
C ALA A 193 5.40 4.12 -15.83
N THR A 194 6.48 4.67 -15.27
CA THR A 194 7.38 5.60 -15.98
C THR A 194 8.33 4.90 -16.94
N LEU A 195 8.54 3.58 -16.77
CA LEU A 195 9.39 2.77 -17.65
C LEU A 195 8.66 2.29 -18.91
N ILE A 196 7.34 2.44 -18.95
CA ILE A 196 6.50 1.98 -20.04
C ILE A 196 6.64 2.96 -21.21
N PRO A 197 6.99 2.50 -22.42
CA PRO A 197 7.12 3.38 -23.57
C PRO A 197 5.84 4.16 -23.84
N ASN A 198 5.95 5.48 -23.95
CA ASN A 198 4.82 6.35 -24.25
C ASN A 198 4.49 6.32 -25.75
N ASN A 199 3.94 5.20 -26.22
CA ASN A 199 3.47 5.03 -27.59
C ASN A 199 2.19 4.20 -27.60
N ASN A 200 1.48 4.22 -28.74
CA ASN A 200 0.19 3.53 -28.85
C ASN A 200 0.32 2.00 -28.99
N ARG A 201 1.52 1.41 -28.93
CA ARG A 201 1.72 -0.04 -29.02
C ARG A 201 1.74 -0.72 -27.66
N PHE A 202 2.17 -0.01 -26.62
CA PHE A 202 2.15 -0.52 -25.27
C PHE A 202 0.93 -0.01 -24.52
N HIS A 203 0.27 -0.91 -23.81
CA HIS A 203 -0.76 -0.57 -22.86
C HIS A 203 -0.44 -1.25 -21.54
N ALA A 204 -0.73 -0.59 -20.42
CA ALA A 204 -0.56 -1.22 -19.13
C ALA A 204 -1.66 -0.82 -18.16
N SER A 205 -1.86 -1.72 -17.21
CA SER A 205 -2.80 -1.58 -16.10
C SER A 205 -2.12 -2.05 -14.83
N LEU A 206 -2.33 -1.34 -13.73
CA LEU A 206 -1.72 -1.66 -12.45
C LEU A 206 -2.78 -1.56 -11.36
N PHE A 207 -3.04 -2.65 -10.65
CA PHE A 207 -3.99 -2.71 -9.55
C PHE A 207 -3.28 -3.13 -8.26
N VAL A 208 -2.87 -2.16 -7.45
CA VAL A 208 -2.02 -2.43 -6.28
C VAL A 208 -0.74 -3.12 -6.77
N ASP A 209 -0.56 -4.41 -6.52
CA ASP A 209 0.57 -5.26 -6.89
C ASP A 209 0.38 -6.01 -8.21
N ASP A 210 -0.86 -6.16 -8.70
CA ASP A 210 -1.15 -6.79 -9.99
C ASP A 210 -0.77 -5.86 -11.14
N PHE A 211 0.31 -6.19 -11.86
CA PHE A 211 0.76 -5.44 -13.02
C PHE A 211 0.52 -6.21 -14.32
N GLN A 212 -0.10 -5.56 -15.30
CA GLN A 212 -0.33 -6.11 -16.62
C GLN A 212 0.23 -5.14 -17.66
N ILE A 213 0.96 -5.67 -18.64
CA ILE A 213 1.39 -4.94 -19.84
C ILE A 213 0.96 -5.72 -21.08
N SER A 214 0.51 -5.00 -22.09
CA SER A 214 0.10 -5.53 -23.38
C SER A 214 0.84 -4.84 -24.51
N TYR A 215 1.18 -5.61 -25.54
CA TYR A 215 1.81 -5.16 -26.76
C TYR A 215 0.99 -5.59 -27.97
N ARG A 216 0.91 -4.69 -28.96
CA ARG A 216 0.40 -4.96 -30.30
C ARG A 216 1.50 -4.84 -31.35
#